data_AF-I3TJW0-F1
#
_entry.id   AF-I3TJW0-F1
#
_cell.length_a   1.000
_cell.length_b   1.000
_cell.length_c   1.000
_cell.angle_alpha   90.00
_cell.angle_beta   90.00
_cell.angle_gamma   90.00
#
_symmetry.space_group_name_H-M   'P 1'
#
loop_
_entity.id
_entity.type
_entity.pdbx_description
1 polymer ?
#
loop_
_entity_poly.entity_id
_entity_poly.type
_entity_poly.pdbx_seq_one_letter_code
_entity_poly.pdbx_strand_id
1 'polypeptide(L)'
;MMSDTLLLITILGMAAATAVPRVLPALLPAGWRPGRRLQAFLDAVPFAALGALIVPGVFQIEGGVTAGLAVAGAAAAAAFARAPLAITVVIGIAVAWAMAGGIVGG
;
A
#
# COMPACT_ATOMS: atom_id res chain seq x y z
N MET A 1 23.87 13.63 23.85
CA MET A 1 23.25 13.38 25.16
C MET A 1 21.76 13.71 25.19
N MET A 2 21.28 14.93 24.89
CA MET A 2 19.82 15.20 24.88
C MET A 2 19.06 14.56 23.69
N SER A 3 19.75 14.28 22.58
CA SER A 3 19.19 13.64 21.37
C SER A 3 18.97 12.13 21.52
N ASP A 4 19.77 11.46 22.34
CA ASP A 4 19.71 10.01 22.55
C ASP A 4 18.45 9.62 23.35
N THR A 5 18.13 10.41 24.37
CA THR A 5 16.91 10.26 25.17
C THR A 5 15.65 10.53 24.33
N LEU A 6 15.67 11.53 23.45
CA LEU A 6 14.55 11.80 22.53
C LEU A 6 14.34 10.65 21.55
N LEU A 7 15.41 10.09 20.97
CA LEU A 7 15.33 8.91 20.12
C LEU A 7 14.70 7.73 20.85
N LEU A 8 15.13 7.45 22.09
CA LEU A 8 14.56 6.37 22.90
C LEU A 8 13.07 6.60 23.19
N ILE A 9 12.66 7.83 23.49
CA ILE A 9 11.25 8.17 23.73
C ILE A 9 10.43 8.04 22.43
N THR A 10 10.94 8.47 21.28
CA THR A 10 10.26 8.33 19.99
C THR A 10 10.12 6.87 19.58
N ILE A 11 11.17 6.07 19.74
CA ILE A 11 11.13 4.64 19.44
C ILE A 11 10.13 3.94 20.35
N LEU A 12 10.16 4.23 21.65
CA LEU A 12 9.23 3.63 22.61
C LEU A 12 7.78 4.09 22.36
N GLY A 13 7.58 5.35 22.01
CA GLY A 13 6.29 5.92 21.63
C GLY A 13 5.72 5.30 20.34
N MET A 14 6.56 5.13 19.31
CA MET A 14 6.16 4.46 18.07
C MET A 14 5.92 2.97 18.28
N ALA A 15 6.73 2.31 19.10
CA ALA A 15 6.55 0.91 19.48
C ALA A 15 5.22 0.71 20.23
N ALA A 16 4.88 1.58 21.18
CA ALA A 16 3.59 1.55 21.86
C ALA A 16 2.43 1.78 20.88
N ALA A 17 2.53 2.81 20.02
CA ALA A 17 1.51 3.14 19.03
C ALA A 17 1.29 2.04 17.98
N THR A 18 2.34 1.31 17.58
CA THR A 18 2.25 0.18 16.62
C THR A 18 1.98 -1.16 17.27
N ALA A 19 2.30 -1.33 18.55
CA ALA A 19 1.93 -2.51 19.33
C ALA A 19 0.42 -2.59 19.48
N VAL A 20 -0.30 -1.49 19.66
CA VAL A 20 -1.77 -1.51 19.73
C VAL A 20 -2.41 -2.21 18.53
N PRO A 21 -2.19 -1.79 17.27
CA PRO A 21 -2.77 -2.45 16.09
C PRO A 21 -2.15 -3.80 15.74
N ARG A 22 -0.98 -4.18 16.27
CA ARG A 22 -0.35 -5.51 16.02
C ARG A 22 -0.70 -6.55 17.08
N VAL A 23 -0.78 -6.13 18.33
CA VAL A 23 -1.05 -6.98 19.48
C VAL A 23 -2.55 -7.18 19.62
N LEU A 24 -3.38 -6.22 19.19
CA LEU A 24 -4.83 -6.41 19.08
C LEU A 24 -5.17 -7.63 18.20
N PRO A 25 -4.75 -7.75 16.93
CA PRO A 25 -5.03 -8.94 16.12
C PRO A 25 -4.31 -10.20 16.62
N ALA A 26 -3.19 -10.10 17.34
CA ALA A 26 -2.46 -11.25 17.87
C ALA A 26 -3.05 -11.80 19.19
N LEU A 27 -3.67 -10.95 20.02
CA LEU A 27 -4.35 -11.33 21.26
C LEU A 27 -5.81 -11.73 21.02
N LEU A 28 -6.40 -11.38 19.88
CA LEU A 28 -7.69 -11.94 19.47
C LEU A 28 -7.48 -13.46 19.23
N PRO A 29 -8.13 -14.35 20.00
CA PRO A 29 -8.07 -15.78 19.75
C PRO A 29 -8.53 -16.07 18.32
N ALA A 30 -7.87 -16.98 17.60
CA ALA A 30 -8.25 -17.39 16.24
C ALA A 30 -9.70 -17.94 16.10
N GLY A 31 -10.42 -18.12 17.22
CA GLY A 31 -11.84 -18.49 17.28
C GLY A 31 -12.79 -17.37 17.75
N TRP A 32 -12.29 -16.20 18.14
CA TRP A 32 -13.14 -15.04 18.39
C TRP A 32 -13.58 -14.48 17.04
N ARG A 33 -14.87 -14.64 16.75
CA ARG A 33 -15.50 -13.96 15.62
C ARG A 33 -15.73 -12.51 16.03
N PRO A 34 -14.91 -11.52 15.62
CA PRO A 34 -15.38 -10.15 15.64
C PRO A 34 -16.74 -10.16 14.95
N GLY A 35 -17.77 -9.57 15.59
CA GLY A 35 -19.14 -9.66 15.08
C GLY A 35 -19.16 -9.33 13.58
N ARG A 36 -20.03 -9.99 12.79
CA ARG A 36 -19.99 -10.00 11.31
C ARG A 36 -19.75 -8.62 10.66
N ARG A 37 -20.19 -7.54 11.31
CA ARG A 37 -19.97 -6.15 10.89
C ARG A 37 -18.54 -5.65 11.08
N LEU A 38 -17.89 -5.97 12.20
CA LEU A 38 -16.50 -5.55 12.48
C LEU A 38 -15.51 -6.31 11.60
N GLN A 39 -15.73 -7.60 11.36
CA GLN A 39 -14.88 -8.36 10.43
C GLN A 39 -14.98 -7.82 9.00
N ALA A 40 -16.21 -7.59 8.52
CA ALA A 40 -16.44 -6.97 7.21
C ALA A 40 -15.85 -5.56 7.11
N PHE A 41 -15.87 -4.78 8.20
CA PHE A 41 -15.26 -3.46 8.24
C PHE A 41 -13.73 -3.54 8.20
N LEU A 42 -13.11 -4.40 9.01
CA LEU A 42 -11.66 -4.60 9.04
C LEU A 42 -11.13 -5.16 7.72
N ASP A 43 -11.87 -6.06 7.05
CA ASP A 43 -11.50 -6.58 5.73
C ASP A 43 -11.66 -5.51 4.63
N ALA A 44 -12.63 -4.60 4.76
CA ALA A 44 -12.85 -3.52 3.81
C ALA A 44 -11.81 -2.39 3.94
N VAL A 45 -11.25 -2.14 5.14
CA VAL A 45 -10.28 -1.06 5.38
C VAL A 45 -9.03 -1.16 4.48
N PRO A 46 -8.32 -2.31 4.38
CA PRO A 46 -7.18 -2.47 3.48
C PRO A 46 -7.55 -2.20 2.02
N PHE A 47 -8.68 -2.73 1.54
CA PHE A 47 -9.11 -2.54 0.16
C PHE A 47 -9.47 -1.08 -0.14
N ALA A 48 -10.15 -0.41 0.79
CA ALA A 48 -10.47 1.01 0.67
C ALA A 48 -9.20 1.88 0.68
N ALA A 49 -8.24 1.56 1.55
CA ALA A 49 -6.95 2.24 1.60
C ALA A 49 -6.15 2.04 0.29
N LEU A 50 -6.08 0.81 -0.23
CA LEU A 50 -5.44 0.53 -1.52
C LEU A 50 -6.10 1.32 -2.65
N GLY A 51 -7.44 1.34 -2.73
CA GLY A 51 -8.16 2.14 -3.72
C GLY A 51 -7.90 3.65 -3.58
N ALA A 52 -7.96 4.16 -2.35
CA ALA A 52 -7.72 5.57 -2.05
C ALA A 52 -6.26 6.00 -2.27
N LEU A 53 -5.30 5.08 -2.29
CA LEU A 53 -3.90 5.34 -2.63
C LEU A 53 -3.65 5.23 -4.14
N ILE A 54 -4.22 4.23 -4.80
CA ILE A 54 -4.03 3.98 -6.24
C ILE A 54 -4.65 5.12 -7.06
N VAL A 55 -5.86 5.56 -6.72
CA VAL A 55 -6.56 6.64 -7.47
C VAL A 55 -5.69 7.91 -7.57
N PRO A 56 -5.27 8.56 -6.47
CA PRO A 56 -4.40 9.73 -6.56
C PRO A 56 -3.00 9.39 -7.07
N GLY A 57 -2.48 8.19 -6.78
CA GLY A 57 -1.17 7.75 -7.28
C GLY A 57 -1.10 7.69 -8.80
N VAL A 58 -2.22 7.41 -9.47
CA VAL A 58 -2.34 7.43 -10.93
C VAL A 58 -2.40 8.86 -11.48
N PHE A 59 -3.00 9.80 -10.76
CA PHE A 59 -3.12 11.19 -11.21
C PHE A 59 -1.85 12.02 -10.96
N GLN A 60 -1.02 11.65 -9.98
CA GLN A 60 0.18 12.42 -9.59
C GLN A 60 1.49 11.93 -10.24
N ILE A 61 1.41 11.21 -11.36
CA ILE A 61 2.60 10.70 -12.06
C ILE A 61 3.22 11.86 -12.86
N GLU A 62 4.54 12.08 -12.71
CA GLU A 62 5.29 13.19 -13.33
C GLU A 62 5.22 13.21 -14.88
N GLY A 63 4.76 12.12 -15.52
CA GLY A 63 4.53 12.03 -16.97
C GLY A 63 3.17 12.55 -17.46
N GLY A 64 2.34 13.13 -16.59
CA GLY A 64 1.02 13.66 -16.93
C GLY A 64 -0.11 12.63 -16.86
N VAL A 65 -1.36 13.10 -16.94
CA VAL A 65 -2.58 12.29 -16.74
C VAL A 65 -2.68 11.11 -17.72
N THR A 66 -2.14 11.25 -18.94
CA THR A 66 -2.12 10.21 -19.97
C THR A 66 -1.18 9.06 -19.62
N ALA A 67 0.01 9.35 -19.11
CA ALA A 67 0.95 8.33 -18.62
C ALA A 67 0.35 7.58 -17.42
N GLY A 68 -0.33 8.30 -16.54
CA GLY A 68 -1.01 7.68 -15.42
C GLY A 68 -2.15 6.76 -15.83
N LEU A 69 -3.02 7.21 -16.74
CA LEU A 69 -4.10 6.36 -17.26
C LEU A 69 -3.57 5.10 -17.94
N ALA A 70 -2.45 5.20 -18.67
CA ALA A 70 -1.81 4.06 -19.31
C ALA A 70 -1.25 3.05 -18.30
N VAL A 71 -0.59 3.51 -17.24
CA VAL A 71 -0.08 2.65 -16.16
C VAL A 71 -1.22 2.01 -15.37
N ALA A 72 -2.27 2.78 -15.05
CA ALA A 72 -3.46 2.26 -14.37
C ALA A 72 -4.18 1.21 -15.22
N GLY A 73 -4.34 1.46 -16.52
CA GLY A 73 -4.95 0.52 -17.46
C GLY A 73 -4.12 -0.75 -17.63
N ALA A 74 -2.80 -0.63 -17.75
CA ALA A 74 -1.89 -1.78 -17.82
C ALA A 74 -1.91 -2.61 -16.53
N ALA A 75 -1.89 -1.96 -15.36
CA ALA A 75 -1.97 -2.61 -14.07
C ALA A 75 -3.34 -3.30 -13.84
N ALA A 76 -4.44 -2.65 -14.25
CA ALA A 76 -5.78 -3.24 -14.19
C ALA A 76 -5.94 -4.44 -15.12
N ALA A 77 -5.41 -4.36 -16.35
CA ALA A 77 -5.39 -5.47 -17.30
C ALA A 77 -4.56 -6.66 -16.78
N ALA A 78 -3.40 -6.37 -16.18
CA ALA A 78 -2.55 -7.39 -15.56
C ALA A 78 -3.21 -8.04 -14.33
N ALA A 79 -3.92 -7.25 -13.51
CA ALA A 79 -4.70 -7.77 -12.38
C ALA A 79 -5.88 -8.65 -12.83
N PHE A 80 -6.52 -8.30 -13.95
CA PHE A 80 -7.62 -9.10 -14.52
C PHE A 80 -7.15 -10.44 -15.09
N ALA A 81 -5.89 -10.55 -15.51
CA ALA A 81 -5.27 -11.79 -15.96
C ALA A 81 -5.02 -12.83 -14.84
N ARG A 82 -5.44 -12.55 -13.59
CA ARG A 82 -5.35 -13.47 -12.44
C ARG A 82 -3.91 -13.89 -12.10
N ALA A 83 -2.93 -13.09 -12.49
CA ALA A 83 -1.54 -13.30 -12.15
C ALA A 83 -1.34 -13.07 -10.62
N PRO A 84 -0.45 -13.81 -9.96
CA PRO A 84 -0.06 -13.57 -8.57
C PRO A 84 0.24 -12.09 -8.33
N LEU A 85 -0.22 -11.53 -7.21
CA LEU A 85 -0.07 -10.10 -6.87
C LEU A 85 1.39 -9.62 -7.02
N ALA A 86 2.35 -10.49 -6.70
CA ALA A 86 3.78 -10.24 -6.89
C ALA A 86 4.17 -10.01 -8.36
N ILE A 87 3.63 -10.80 -9.29
CA ILE A 87 3.92 -10.67 -10.73
C ILE A 87 3.31 -9.38 -11.29
N THR A 88 2.09 -9.02 -10.87
CA THR A 88 1.46 -7.75 -11.28
C THR A 88 2.27 -6.53 -10.82
N VAL A 89 2.81 -6.57 -9.59
CA VAL A 89 3.66 -5.48 -9.08
C VAL A 89 4.97 -5.40 -9.85
N VAL A 90 5.63 -6.53 -10.13
CA VAL A 90 6.86 -6.57 -10.91
C VAL A 90 6.65 -6.03 -12.34
N ILE A 91 5.56 -6.41 -13.00
CA ILE A 91 5.22 -5.89 -14.34
C ILE A 91 4.95 -4.38 -14.28
N GLY A 92 4.21 -3.91 -13.27
CA GLY A 92 3.95 -2.48 -13.08
C GLY A 92 5.22 -1.66 -12.91
N ILE A 93 6.17 -2.15 -12.10
CA ILE A 93 7.49 -1.53 -11.92
C ILE A 93 8.29 -1.55 -13.22
N ALA A 94 8.29 -2.66 -13.94
CA ALA A 94 9.01 -2.78 -15.21
C ALA A 94 8.47 -1.81 -16.28
N VAL A 95 7.15 -1.64 -16.37
CA VAL A 95 6.50 -0.70 -17.30
C VAL A 95 6.78 0.74 -16.89
N ALA A 96 6.69 1.07 -15.59
CA ALA A 96 7.03 2.38 -15.08
C ALA A 96 8.50 2.73 -15.39
N TRP A 97 9.41 1.77 -15.22
CA TRP A 97 10.82 1.96 -15.52
C TRP A 97 11.10 2.08 -17.03
N ALA A 98 10.41 1.31 -17.86
CA ALA A 98 10.50 1.44 -19.32
C ALA A 98 10.00 2.81 -19.82
N MET A 99 8.92 3.33 -19.23
CA MET A 99 8.43 4.69 -19.51
C MET A 99 9.36 5.78 -18.95
N ALA A 100 9.87 5.61 -17.72
CA ALA A 100 10.79 6.56 -17.07
C ALA A 100 12.16 6.62 -17.78
N GLY A 101 12.67 5.49 -18.26
CA GLY A 101 13.89 5.41 -19.06
C GLY A 101 13.77 6.06 -20.45
N GLY A 102 12.54 6.19 -20.98
CA GLY A 102 12.27 6.88 -22.24
C GLY A 102 12.16 8.41 -22.13
N ILE A 103 11.89 8.95 -20.93
CA ILE A 103 11.69 10.39 -20.69
C ILE A 103 12.90 11.09 -20.06
N VAL A 104 13.85 10.36 -19.46
CA VAL A 104 15.09 10.92 -18.86
C VAL A 104 16.31 10.84 -19.82
N GLY A 105 16.13 10.26 -21.01
CA GLY A 105 17.17 10.08 -22.03
C GLY A 105 17.06 10.99 -23.26
N GLY A 106 16.41 12.16 -23.16
CA GLY A 106 16.27 13.13 -24.25
C GLY A 106 16.53 14.55 -23.79
#